data_AF-A0A958G3D6-F1
#
_entry.id   AF-A0A958G3D6-F1
#
_cell.length_a   1.000
_cell.length_b   1.000
_cell.length_c   1.000
_cell.angle_alpha   90.00
_cell.angle_beta   90.00
_cell.angle_gamma   90.00
#
_symmetry.space_group_name_H-M   'P 1'
#
loop_
_entity.id
_entity.type
_entity.pdbx_description
1 polymer ?
#
loop_
_entity_poly.entity_id
_entity_poly.type
_entity_poly.pdbx_seq_one_letter_code
_entity_poly.pdbx_strand_id
1 'polypeptide(L)'
;MRGNVLGKFLFVFAVLLMSSAAVFWAVTSFYKIQSSYQAAADTVSEIGIYAQGISGIVNKLPNSENDAAYQADIKKIRSLLRSMELNHASMLRGNPAMLAEEPFAAELIAIYRAAPLDAATQVQAYINNVHLLLKTPPAGVNQENVFWAYLKSPVKRGFIEMISQTIRNYRTVNESRT
;
A
#
# COMPACT_ATOMS: atom_id res chain seq x y z
N MET A 1 27.66 -40.62 -45.54
CA MET A 1 27.84 -39.68 -44.40
C MET A 1 26.69 -38.64 -44.29
N ARG A 2 25.40 -39.04 -44.33
CA ARG A 2 24.25 -38.10 -44.28
C ARG A 2 23.38 -38.17 -43.01
N GLY A 3 23.63 -39.13 -42.11
CA GLY A 3 22.80 -39.33 -40.90
C GLY A 3 23.04 -38.35 -39.74
N ASN A 4 24.11 -37.54 -39.77
CA ASN A 4 24.52 -36.71 -38.63
C ASN A 4 24.17 -35.21 -38.80
N VAL A 5 23.53 -34.82 -39.90
CA VAL A 5 23.16 -33.42 -40.17
C VAL A 5 21.79 -33.10 -39.55
N LEU A 6 20.80 -33.99 -39.73
CA LEU A 6 19.45 -33.81 -39.20
C LEU A 6 19.42 -33.80 -37.66
N GLY A 7 20.22 -34.66 -37.01
CA GLY A 7 20.36 -34.67 -35.55
C GLY A 7 21.01 -33.41 -34.99
N LYS A 8 22.00 -32.84 -35.69
CA LYS A 8 22.60 -31.55 -35.33
C LYS A 8 21.63 -30.38 -35.51
N PHE A 9 20.82 -30.38 -36.58
CA PHE A 9 19.78 -29.38 -36.79
C PHE A 9 18.69 -29.42 -35.70
N LEU A 10 18.19 -30.61 -35.37
CA LEU A 10 17.21 -30.78 -34.29
C LEU A 10 17.77 -30.36 -32.93
N PHE A 11 19.04 -30.68 -32.66
CA PHE A 11 19.72 -30.24 -31.43
C PHE A 11 19.85 -28.71 -31.35
N VAL A 12 20.33 -28.06 -32.41
CA VAL A 12 20.44 -26.59 -32.48
C VAL A 12 19.06 -25.94 -32.33
N PHE A 13 18.03 -26.49 -32.98
CA PHE A 13 16.67 -25.97 -32.88
C PHE A 13 16.09 -26.13 -31.46
N ALA A 14 16.32 -27.27 -30.81
CA ALA A 14 15.90 -27.49 -29.42
C ALA A 14 16.62 -26.53 -28.45
N VAL A 15 17.93 -26.31 -28.62
CA VAL A 15 18.70 -25.35 -27.83
C VAL A 15 18.16 -23.93 -28.03
N LEU A 16 17.85 -23.53 -29.26
CA LEU A 16 17.26 -22.21 -29.55
C LEU A 16 15.87 -22.04 -28.92
N LEU A 17 15.01 -23.07 -28.97
CA LEU A 17 13.69 -23.06 -28.34
C LEU A 17 13.79 -22.99 -26.81
N MET A 18 14.70 -23.75 -26.20
CA MET A 18 14.93 -23.69 -24.75
C MET A 18 15.48 -22.31 -24.33
N SER A 19 16.37 -21.74 -25.12
CA SER A 19 16.94 -20.41 -24.86
C SER A 19 15.88 -19.31 -25.00
N SER A 20 15.03 -19.37 -26.04
CA SER A 20 13.97 -18.39 -26.23
C SER A 20 12.86 -18.51 -25.18
N ALA A 21 12.51 -19.73 -24.75
CA ALA A 21 11.61 -19.94 -23.63
C ALA A 21 12.18 -19.37 -22.33
N ALA A 22 13.47 -19.62 -22.04
CA ALA A 22 14.14 -19.07 -20.86
C ALA A 22 14.14 -17.53 -20.85
N VAL A 23 14.43 -16.90 -22.00
CA VAL A 23 14.36 -15.43 -22.15
C VAL A 23 12.92 -14.93 -21.93
N PHE A 24 11.92 -15.60 -22.50
CA PHE A 24 10.52 -15.23 -22.32
C PHE A 24 10.07 -15.34 -20.85
N TRP A 25 10.45 -16.41 -20.16
CA TRP A 25 10.18 -16.59 -18.73
C TRP A 25 10.89 -15.54 -17.87
N ALA A 26 12.13 -15.18 -18.20
CA ALA A 26 12.87 -14.14 -17.51
C ALA A 26 12.19 -12.76 -17.68
N VAL A 27 11.82 -12.40 -18.90
CA VAL A 27 11.14 -11.12 -19.20
C VAL A 27 9.77 -11.03 -18.54
N THR A 28 8.95 -12.10 -18.62
CA THR A 28 7.63 -12.10 -17.97
C THR A 28 7.72 -12.04 -16.45
N SER A 29 8.71 -12.71 -15.85
CA SER A 29 8.97 -12.63 -14.41
C SER A 29 9.44 -11.25 -13.99
N PHE A 30 10.29 -10.60 -14.78
CA PHE A 30 10.75 -9.23 -14.56
C PHE A 30 9.59 -8.24 -14.54
N TYR A 31 8.69 -8.28 -15.53
CA TYR A 31 7.52 -7.39 -15.57
C TYR A 31 6.58 -7.62 -14.37
N LYS A 32 6.41 -8.87 -13.95
CA LYS A 32 5.61 -9.20 -12.76
C LYS A 32 6.20 -8.55 -11.51
N ILE A 33 7.50 -8.74 -11.27
CA ILE A 33 8.22 -8.09 -10.15
C ILE A 33 7.95 -6.59 -10.16
N GLN A 34 8.27 -5.91 -11.27
CA GLN A 34 8.13 -4.46 -11.36
C GLN A 34 6.71 -3.99 -11.06
N SER A 35 5.69 -4.69 -11.60
CA SER A 35 4.29 -4.34 -11.37
C SER A 35 3.86 -4.48 -9.90
N SER A 36 4.28 -5.55 -9.21
CA SER A 36 3.89 -5.85 -7.83
C SER A 36 4.46 -4.83 -6.85
N TYR A 37 5.75 -4.51 -6.97
CA TYR A 37 6.42 -3.53 -6.11
C TYR A 37 5.93 -2.11 -6.35
N GLN A 38 5.64 -1.76 -7.61
CA GLN A 38 5.07 -0.46 -7.96
C GLN A 38 3.66 -0.32 -7.37
N ALA A 39 2.80 -1.34 -7.54
CA ALA A 39 1.47 -1.35 -6.95
C ALA A 39 1.53 -1.22 -5.42
N ALA A 40 2.45 -1.92 -4.75
CA ALA A 40 2.66 -1.79 -3.30
C ALA A 40 3.03 -0.36 -2.88
N ALA A 41 3.96 0.27 -3.61
CA ALA A 41 4.36 1.66 -3.35
C ALA A 41 3.19 2.63 -3.56
N ASP A 42 2.40 2.45 -4.61
CA ASP A 42 1.25 3.29 -4.92
C ASP A 42 0.13 3.13 -3.88
N THR A 43 -0.20 1.90 -3.47
CA THR A 43 -1.18 1.63 -2.41
C THR A 43 -0.77 2.29 -1.09
N VAL A 44 0.51 2.23 -0.72
CA VAL A 44 1.03 2.89 0.49
C VAL A 44 0.98 4.42 0.35
N SER A 45 1.24 4.97 -0.83
CA SER A 45 1.07 6.39 -1.11
C SER A 45 -0.39 6.84 -0.92
N GLU A 46 -1.35 6.07 -1.45
CA GLU A 46 -2.78 6.34 -1.29
C GLU A 46 -3.23 6.32 0.18
N ILE A 47 -2.73 5.36 0.97
CA ILE A 47 -2.95 5.34 2.43
C ILE A 47 -2.50 6.66 3.07
N GLY A 48 -1.34 7.18 2.65
CA GLY A 48 -0.85 8.49 3.07
C GLY A 48 -1.79 9.65 2.70
N ILE A 49 -2.29 9.66 1.46
CA ILE A 49 -3.24 10.67 0.96
C ILE A 49 -4.55 10.65 1.75
N TYR A 50 -5.10 9.46 2.00
CA TYR A 50 -6.33 9.32 2.79
C TYR A 50 -6.15 9.79 4.23
N ALA A 51 -5.05 9.42 4.89
CA ALA A 51 -4.73 9.91 6.22
C ALA A 51 -4.61 11.44 6.26
N GLN A 52 -3.95 12.05 5.27
CA GLN A 52 -3.87 13.51 5.17
C GLN A 52 -5.25 14.17 4.97
N GLY A 53 -6.10 13.59 4.13
CA GLY A 53 -7.47 14.04 3.90
C GLY A 53 -8.31 13.98 5.18
N ILE A 54 -8.25 12.86 5.91
CA ILE A 54 -8.94 12.70 7.20
C ILE A 54 -8.44 13.75 8.20
N SER A 55 -7.13 13.88 8.41
CA SER A 55 -6.57 14.89 9.31
C SER A 55 -6.96 16.32 8.91
N GLY A 56 -7.06 16.61 7.61
CA GLY A 56 -7.49 17.91 7.10
C GLY A 56 -8.94 18.24 7.45
N ILE A 57 -9.84 17.26 7.42
CA ILE A 57 -11.24 17.42 7.82
C ILE A 57 -11.35 17.48 9.35
N VAL A 58 -10.62 16.61 10.06
CA VAL A 58 -10.54 16.58 11.53
C VAL A 58 -10.19 17.95 12.12
N ASN A 59 -9.27 18.68 11.49
CA ASN A 59 -8.89 20.02 11.93
C ASN A 59 -10.04 21.05 11.83
N LYS A 60 -11.05 20.79 11.01
CA LYS A 60 -12.19 21.69 10.77
C LYS A 60 -13.41 21.34 11.61
N LEU A 61 -13.54 20.08 12.05
CA LEU A 61 -14.71 19.60 12.82
C LEU A 61 -15.07 20.47 14.04
N PRO A 62 -14.12 21.00 14.83
CA PRO A 62 -14.47 21.88 15.96
C PRO A 62 -15.17 23.18 15.56
N ASN A 63 -14.97 23.61 14.32
CA ASN A 63 -15.49 24.86 13.77
C ASN A 63 -16.68 24.64 12.82
N SER A 64 -17.30 23.45 12.84
CA SER A 64 -18.49 23.20 12.03
C SER A 64 -19.63 24.12 12.45
N GLU A 65 -20.19 24.87 11.49
CA GLU A 65 -21.21 25.91 11.72
C GLU A 65 -22.53 25.36 12.28
N ASN A 66 -22.87 24.11 11.94
CA ASN A 66 -24.09 23.44 12.37
C ASN A 66 -23.95 21.91 12.27
N ASP A 67 -24.95 21.20 12.79
CA ASP A 67 -24.99 19.74 12.79
C ASP A 67 -24.97 19.14 11.38
N ALA A 68 -25.62 19.78 10.40
CA ALA A 68 -25.63 19.27 9.03
C ALA A 68 -24.23 19.30 8.40
N ALA A 69 -23.48 20.39 8.61
CA ALA A 69 -22.09 20.52 8.16
C ALA A 69 -21.19 19.49 8.85
N TYR A 70 -21.34 19.31 10.16
CA TYR A 70 -20.62 18.28 10.91
C TYR A 70 -20.88 16.87 10.35
N GLN A 71 -22.16 16.51 10.14
CA GLN A 71 -22.52 15.19 9.60
C GLN A 71 -22.00 14.98 8.17
N ALA A 72 -21.97 16.03 7.35
CA ALA A 72 -21.38 15.98 6.01
C ALA A 72 -19.88 15.67 6.07
N ASP A 73 -19.15 16.28 6.99
CA ASP A 73 -17.71 16.05 7.16
C ASP A 73 -17.42 14.67 7.78
N ILE A 74 -18.23 14.20 8.73
CA ILE A 74 -18.17 12.83 9.23
C ILE A 74 -18.42 11.80 8.11
N LYS A 75 -19.35 12.06 7.20
CA LYS A 75 -19.59 11.20 6.03
C LYS A 75 -18.37 11.12 5.11
N LYS A 76 -17.68 12.25 4.86
CA LYS A 76 -16.44 12.28 4.08
C LYS A 76 -15.33 11.49 4.76
N ILE A 77 -15.12 11.68 6.07
CA ILE A 77 -14.14 10.93 6.86
C ILE A 77 -14.42 9.42 6.75
N ARG A 78 -15.68 9.00 6.90
CA ARG A 78 -16.06 7.58 6.76
C ARG A 78 -15.73 7.02 5.39
N SER A 79 -15.94 7.80 4.33
CA SER A 79 -15.59 7.38 2.96
C SER A 79 -14.08 7.19 2.78
N LEU A 80 -13.28 8.15 3.25
CA LEU A 80 -11.82 8.07 3.18
C LEU A 80 -11.26 6.92 4.02
N LEU A 81 -11.81 6.73 5.23
CA LEU A 81 -11.44 5.64 6.12
C LEU A 81 -11.69 4.29 5.45
N ARG A 82 -12.84 4.10 4.80
CA ARG A 82 -13.14 2.84 4.11
C ARG A 82 -12.13 2.53 2.99
N SER A 83 -11.72 3.53 2.21
CA SER A 83 -10.69 3.33 1.19
C SER A 83 -9.33 3.00 1.81
N MET A 84 -8.97 3.67 2.91
CA MET A 84 -7.74 3.40 3.66
C MET A 84 -7.73 1.98 4.25
N GLU A 85 -8.87 1.50 4.79
CA GLU A 85 -9.02 0.14 5.30
C GLU A 85 -8.89 -0.91 4.20
N LEU A 86 -9.47 -0.68 3.02
CA LEU A 86 -9.34 -1.58 1.87
C LEU A 86 -7.89 -1.70 1.42
N ASN A 87 -7.19 -0.58 1.28
CA ASN A 87 -5.77 -0.56 0.91
C ASN A 87 -4.89 -1.17 2.00
N HIS A 88 -5.18 -0.91 3.27
CA HIS A 88 -4.47 -1.54 4.38
C HIS A 88 -4.66 -3.06 4.36
N ALA A 89 -5.89 -3.53 4.15
CA ALA A 89 -6.19 -4.97 4.08
C ALA A 89 -5.62 -5.64 2.83
N SER A 90 -5.44 -4.91 1.72
CA SER A 90 -4.79 -5.43 0.52
C SER A 90 -3.29 -5.62 0.75
N MET A 91 -2.64 -4.66 1.42
CA MET A 91 -1.24 -4.75 1.85
C MET A 91 -1.00 -5.90 2.85
N LEU A 92 -1.89 -6.08 3.82
CA LEU A 92 -1.80 -7.18 4.79
C LEU A 92 -1.97 -8.58 4.16
N ARG A 93 -2.63 -8.65 3.00
CA ARG A 93 -2.76 -9.87 2.18
C ARG A 93 -1.63 -10.00 1.16
N GLY A 94 -0.73 -9.03 1.10
CA GLY A 94 0.34 -8.98 0.11
C GLY A 94 -0.17 -8.85 -1.30
N ASN A 95 -1.35 -8.27 -1.50
CA ASN A 95 -2.02 -8.16 -2.79
C ASN A 95 -2.52 -6.72 -3.04
N PRO A 96 -1.60 -5.76 -3.20
CA PRO A 96 -1.93 -4.33 -3.34
C PRO A 96 -2.85 -4.04 -4.53
N ALA A 97 -2.70 -4.79 -5.64
CA ALA A 97 -3.49 -4.63 -6.86
C ALA A 97 -4.78 -5.48 -6.90
N MET A 98 -5.10 -6.21 -5.83
CA MET A 98 -6.26 -7.12 -5.74
C MET A 98 -6.34 -8.14 -6.89
N LEU A 99 -5.19 -8.66 -7.33
CA LEU A 99 -5.06 -9.65 -8.39
C LEU A 99 -5.39 -11.06 -7.89
N ALA A 100 -5.76 -11.98 -8.79
CA ALA A 100 -6.13 -13.37 -8.40
C ALA A 100 -4.95 -14.13 -7.78
N GLU A 101 -3.72 -13.85 -8.21
CA GLU A 101 -2.48 -14.41 -7.65
C GLU A 101 -1.41 -13.31 -7.62
N GLU A 102 -0.69 -13.22 -6.50
CA GLU A 102 0.37 -12.22 -6.30
C GLU A 102 1.70 -12.93 -5.94
N PRO A 103 2.64 -13.07 -6.90
CA PRO A 103 3.84 -13.90 -6.74
C PRO A 103 4.80 -13.46 -5.64
N PHE A 104 4.66 -12.23 -5.12
CA PHE A 104 5.53 -11.66 -4.08
C PHE A 104 4.79 -11.35 -2.77
N ALA A 105 3.60 -11.91 -2.57
CA ALA A 105 2.73 -11.54 -1.43
C ALA A 105 3.44 -11.60 -0.07
N ALA A 106 4.17 -12.68 0.22
CA ALA A 106 4.89 -12.83 1.49
C ALA A 106 5.98 -11.76 1.70
N GLU A 107 6.71 -11.41 0.65
CA GLU A 107 7.77 -10.40 0.68
C GLU A 107 7.19 -9.00 0.83
N LEU A 108 6.10 -8.70 0.11
CA LEU A 108 5.39 -7.43 0.26
C LEU A 108 4.86 -7.25 1.69
N ILE A 109 4.27 -8.30 2.27
CA ILE A 109 3.82 -8.29 3.67
C ILE A 109 5.01 -8.05 4.62
N ALA A 110 6.15 -8.70 4.38
CA ALA A 110 7.33 -8.55 5.21
C ALA A 110 7.87 -7.11 5.18
N ILE A 111 7.94 -6.48 4.01
CA ILE A 111 8.34 -5.07 3.88
C ILE A 111 7.36 -4.16 4.61
N TYR A 112 6.06 -4.42 4.49
CA TYR A 112 5.03 -3.62 5.16
C TYR A 112 5.07 -3.70 6.70
N ARG A 113 5.55 -4.83 7.24
CA ARG A 113 5.70 -5.08 8.69
C ARG A 113 7.09 -4.79 9.23
N ALA A 114 8.03 -4.33 8.39
CA ALA A 114 9.41 -4.19 8.77
C ALA A 114 9.62 -3.10 9.85
N ALA A 115 10.37 -3.46 10.89
CA ALA A 115 10.90 -2.51 11.87
C ALA A 115 11.90 -1.53 11.20
N PRO A 116 12.13 -0.32 11.75
CA PRO A 116 11.63 0.20 13.03
C PRO A 116 10.24 0.86 12.96
N LEU A 117 9.67 0.98 11.75
CA LEU A 117 8.49 1.81 11.52
C LEU A 117 7.17 1.04 11.44
N ASP A 118 7.19 -0.29 11.20
CA ASP A 118 6.02 -1.19 11.16
C ASP A 118 4.75 -0.50 10.65
N ALA A 119 4.71 -0.29 9.33
CA ALA A 119 3.62 0.43 8.68
C ALA A 119 2.27 -0.23 8.96
N ALA A 120 2.23 -1.56 9.06
CA ALA A 120 1.02 -2.29 9.39
C ALA A 120 0.43 -1.83 10.73
N THR A 121 1.24 -1.84 11.80
CA THR A 121 0.80 -1.44 13.14
C THR A 121 0.43 0.04 13.20
N GLN A 122 1.23 0.92 12.58
CA GLN A 122 0.98 2.37 12.61
C GLN A 122 -0.31 2.76 11.86
N VAL A 123 -0.54 2.15 10.68
CA VAL A 123 -1.78 2.37 9.91
C VAL A 123 -2.99 1.86 10.67
N GLN A 124 -2.89 0.68 11.30
CA GLN A 124 -3.98 0.14 12.11
C GLN A 124 -4.28 1.03 13.32
N ALA A 125 -3.26 1.54 14.01
CA ALA A 125 -3.43 2.47 15.13
C ALA A 125 -4.12 3.77 14.68
N TYR A 126 -3.76 4.31 13.50
CA TYR A 126 -4.44 5.46 12.92
C TYR A 126 -5.92 5.15 12.63
N ILE A 127 -6.22 4.04 11.93
CA ILE A 127 -7.58 3.59 11.62
C ILE A 127 -8.43 3.49 12.90
N ASN A 128 -7.89 2.89 13.96
CA ASN A 128 -8.58 2.76 15.25
C ASN A 128 -8.94 4.12 15.86
N ASN A 129 -8.03 5.09 15.81
CA ASN A 129 -8.30 6.45 16.31
C ASN A 129 -9.38 7.16 15.48
N VAL A 130 -9.40 6.98 14.15
CA VAL A 130 -10.46 7.53 13.30
C VAL A 130 -11.82 6.87 13.61
N HIS A 131 -11.87 5.56 13.89
CA HIS A 131 -13.10 4.90 14.33
C HIS A 131 -13.64 5.44 15.65
N LEU A 132 -12.76 5.74 16.61
CA LEU A 132 -13.16 6.37 17.87
C LEU A 132 -13.78 7.75 17.61
N LEU A 133 -13.13 8.54 16.75
CA LEU A 133 -13.67 9.82 16.28
C LEU A 133 -15.08 9.69 15.71
N LEU A 134 -15.33 8.73 14.82
CA LEU A 134 -16.63 8.55 14.17
C LEU A 134 -17.78 8.23 15.14
N LYS A 135 -17.46 7.85 16.38
CA LYS A 135 -18.43 7.59 17.45
C LYS A 135 -18.62 8.80 18.38
N THR A 136 -17.81 9.84 18.24
CA THR A 136 -17.85 11.04 19.08
C THR A 136 -18.97 11.99 18.61
N PRO A 137 -19.88 12.41 19.51
CA PRO A 137 -20.91 13.39 19.17
C PRO A 137 -20.29 14.79 18.94
N PRO A 138 -20.99 15.70 18.24
CA PRO A 138 -20.49 17.05 17.95
C PRO A 138 -20.00 17.80 19.20
N ALA A 139 -20.75 17.73 20.31
CA ALA A 139 -20.39 18.37 21.58
C ALA A 139 -19.07 17.83 22.19
N GLY A 140 -18.72 16.57 21.91
CA GLY A 140 -17.48 15.93 22.37
C GLY A 140 -16.26 16.25 21.51
N VAL A 141 -16.44 16.93 20.36
CA VAL A 141 -15.35 17.32 19.47
C VAL A 141 -14.60 18.56 19.97
N ASN A 142 -15.30 19.44 20.70
CA ASN A 142 -14.75 20.69 21.22
C ASN A 142 -14.05 20.53 22.58
N GLN A 143 -14.15 19.36 23.21
CA GLN A 143 -13.39 19.04 24.42
C GLN A 143 -12.00 18.54 24.00
N GLU A 144 -10.93 19.10 24.56
CA GLU A 144 -9.57 18.58 24.38
C GLU A 144 -9.56 17.08 24.73
N ASN A 145 -9.49 16.26 23.70
CA ASN A 145 -9.47 14.82 23.84
C ASN A 145 -8.13 14.32 23.30
N VAL A 146 -7.47 13.44 24.04
CA VAL A 146 -6.14 12.90 23.71
C VAL A 146 -6.12 12.26 22.32
N PHE A 147 -7.24 11.69 21.88
CA PHE A 147 -7.41 11.14 20.53
C PHE A 147 -7.32 12.20 19.42
N TRP A 148 -7.72 13.44 19.69
CA TRP A 148 -7.59 14.54 18.73
C TRP A 148 -6.14 14.92 18.50
N ALA A 149 -5.32 14.96 19.55
CA ALA A 149 -3.89 15.27 19.40
C ALA A 149 -3.19 14.27 18.46
N TYR A 150 -3.56 12.98 18.55
CA TYR A 150 -3.07 11.93 17.66
C TYR A 150 -3.46 12.15 16.19
N LEU A 151 -4.66 12.68 15.93
CA LEU A 151 -5.14 12.93 14.57
C LEU A 151 -4.67 14.28 13.98
N LYS A 152 -4.27 15.24 14.82
CA LYS A 152 -4.07 16.65 14.42
C LYS A 152 -2.63 17.06 14.06
N SER A 153 -1.55 16.57 14.69
CA SER A 153 -0.21 17.19 14.45
C SER A 153 1.03 16.28 14.54
N PRO A 154 1.27 15.46 15.57
CA PRO A 154 2.57 14.77 15.72
C PRO A 154 2.71 13.52 14.85
N VAL A 155 1.59 12.84 14.56
CA VAL A 155 1.56 11.62 13.76
C VAL A 155 1.85 11.90 12.29
N LYS A 156 1.57 13.11 11.77
CA LYS A 156 1.87 13.44 10.36
C LYS A 156 3.34 13.21 10.01
N ARG A 157 4.30 13.59 10.86
CA ARG A 157 5.72 13.46 10.51
C ARG A 157 6.17 12.00 10.56
N GLY A 158 5.93 11.30 11.67
CA GLY A 158 6.30 9.89 11.80
C GLY A 158 5.54 8.97 10.83
N PHE A 159 4.27 9.28 10.55
CA PHE A 159 3.46 8.57 9.56
C PHE A 159 3.95 8.86 8.13
N ILE A 160 4.23 10.11 7.77
CA ILE A 160 4.79 10.46 6.45
C ILE A 160 6.19 9.86 6.27
N GLU A 161 7.04 9.90 7.29
CA GLU A 161 8.35 9.25 7.28
C GLU A 161 8.22 7.75 7.10
N MET A 162 7.26 7.12 7.79
CA MET A 162 6.92 5.70 7.63
C MET A 162 6.44 5.37 6.22
N ILE A 163 5.49 6.12 5.68
CA ILE A 163 4.98 5.96 4.31
C ILE A 163 6.14 6.12 3.31
N SER A 164 6.95 7.16 3.47
CA SER A 164 8.08 7.45 2.57
C SER A 164 9.16 6.37 2.65
N GLN A 165 9.49 5.89 3.85
CA GLN A 165 10.47 4.83 4.03
C GLN A 165 9.96 3.50 3.46
N THR A 166 8.69 3.17 3.67
CA THR A 166 8.09 1.95 3.15
C THR A 166 8.08 1.95 1.62
N ILE A 167 7.73 3.09 0.99
CA ILE A 167 7.84 3.29 -0.46
C ILE A 167 9.28 3.11 -0.94
N ARG A 168 10.25 3.71 -0.23
CA ARG A 168 11.68 3.53 -0.55
C ARG A 168 12.10 2.07 -0.46
N ASN A 169 11.68 1.35 0.58
CA ASN A 169 12.00 -0.08 0.72
C ASN A 169 11.44 -0.89 -0.46
N TYR A 170 10.20 -0.65 -0.90
CA TYR A 170 9.66 -1.30 -2.10
C TYR A 170 10.46 -0.97 -3.35
N ARG A 171 10.84 0.31 -3.55
CA ARG A 171 11.65 0.72 -4.70
C ARG A 171 13.05 0.11 -4.68
N THR A 172 13.72 0.10 -3.54
CA THR A 172 15.06 -0.49 -3.39
C THR A 172 15.02 -1.99 -3.65
N VAL A 173 14.02 -2.72 -3.13
CA VAL A 173 13.89 -4.15 -3.42
C VAL A 173 13.60 -4.38 -4.91
N ASN A 174 12.75 -3.55 -5.52
CA ASN A 174 12.49 -3.60 -6.96
C ASN A 174 13.78 -3.39 -7.78
N GLU A 175 14.53 -2.32 -7.50
CA GLU A 175 15.81 -1.99 -8.15
C GLU A 175 16.88 -3.06 -7.94
N SER A 176 16.93 -3.72 -6.78
CA SER A 176 17.90 -4.80 -6.53
C SER A 176 17.64 -6.07 -7.34
N ARG A 177 16.44 -6.21 -7.90
CA ARG A 177 16.02 -7.36 -8.71
C ARG A 177 16.06 -7.07 -10.22
N THR A 178 16.31 -5.83 -10.62
CA THR A 178 16.52 -5.39 -12.01
C THR A 178 17.99 -5.40 -12.39
#